data_AF-A0AA91FR49-F1
#
_entry.id   AF-A0AA91FR49-F1
#
_cell.length_a   1.000
_cell.length_b   1.000
_cell.length_c   1.000
_cell.angle_alpha   90.00
_cell.angle_beta   90.00
_cell.angle_gamma   90.00
#
_symmetry.space_group_name_H-M   'P 1'
#
loop_
_entity.id
_entity.type
_entity.pdbx_description
1 polymer ?
#
loop_
_entity_poly.entity_id
_entity_poly.type
_entity_poly.pdbx_seq_one_letter_code
_entity_poly.pdbx_strand_id
1 'polypeptide(L)'
;MPALDLNNPNNVYLVQSGFNVQDIEKSPTLVNLLNRFQGNLLIDEQDTTVGVGAKAYGNTIHIAKSYKNFLNIAHELGHATGQYQQINSDKDNLYQFDTPQAYGMARAKAEGEATYYEFLVAKELGYQRFVKPLWLDNAAKPQDKDVFTEVDDIMRQAISENDKITQLAVLNQSMLPSGQFHAPLYTYDEYNTLVFLNNRFAISRISQDYQQAFGKPLDWNSYEAKSLANKANQYFGTLANDVIINHHIDGSVLGQQGVGDLLWGSQEDDVLVGNSGQDRLLGGADDDVLIGNAGDDVLVGGTGNDLYYFTKGFGHDTIINVGGGKDTLYLADRGYDELSLVTQEKQDLTLDFATSSPNDNKNNHTPTDDQLTIKDFYLGGDNASLAIGFAKSGNANLATLMPIRQLTGQLTNFGSVGQRDMTDYRPVLQKSLLQLGKVNVTTTNDK
;
A
#
# COMPACT_ATOMS: atom_id res chain seq x y z
N MET A 1 -14.22 5.72 -48.71
CA MET A 1 -13.51 5.53 -47.43
C MET A 1 -12.65 6.76 -47.19
N PRO A 2 -12.45 7.21 -45.94
CA PRO A 2 -11.51 8.29 -45.66
C PRO A 2 -10.12 7.90 -46.18
N ALA A 3 -9.36 8.88 -46.66
CA ALA A 3 -8.00 8.68 -47.15
C ALA A 3 -6.98 9.01 -46.06
N LEU A 4 -5.82 8.35 -46.09
CA LEU A 4 -4.73 8.66 -45.18
C LEU A 4 -4.17 10.06 -45.51
N ASP A 5 -4.13 10.96 -44.53
CA ASP A 5 -3.63 12.32 -44.73
C ASP A 5 -2.10 12.32 -44.76
N LEU A 6 -1.53 12.37 -45.96
CA LEU A 6 -0.08 12.43 -46.18
C LEU A 6 0.52 13.84 -45.97
N ASN A 7 -0.26 14.80 -45.48
CA ASN A 7 0.29 16.05 -44.93
C ASN A 7 0.61 15.92 -43.43
N ASN A 8 0.09 14.89 -42.75
CA ASN A 8 0.48 14.59 -41.38
C ASN A 8 1.86 13.91 -41.36
N PRO A 9 2.87 14.49 -40.68
CA PRO A 9 4.24 13.97 -40.69
C PRO A 9 4.35 12.55 -40.10
N ASN A 10 3.51 12.18 -39.13
CA ASN A 10 3.47 10.82 -38.60
C ASN A 10 3.04 9.80 -39.66
N ASN A 11 2.04 10.16 -40.47
CA ASN A 11 1.55 9.30 -41.56
C ASN A 11 2.60 9.13 -42.65
N VAL A 12 3.30 10.22 -43.02
CA VAL A 12 4.41 10.17 -43.96
C VAL A 12 5.52 9.25 -43.45
N TYR A 13 5.91 9.40 -42.17
CA TYR A 13 6.94 8.59 -41.55
C TYR A 13 6.57 7.11 -41.47
N LEU A 14 5.31 6.79 -41.15
CA LEU A 14 4.80 5.42 -41.15
C LEU A 14 4.91 4.77 -42.55
N VAL A 15 4.51 5.49 -43.60
CA VAL A 15 4.58 4.99 -44.98
C VAL A 15 6.04 4.81 -45.43
N GLN A 16 6.91 5.77 -45.14
CA GLN A 16 8.36 5.67 -45.45
C GLN A 16 9.02 4.47 -44.74
N SER A 17 8.47 4.06 -43.60
CA SER A 17 8.93 2.91 -42.83
C SER A 17 8.40 1.55 -43.34
N GLY A 18 7.65 1.54 -44.45
CA GLY A 18 7.27 0.33 -45.17
C GLY A 18 5.83 -0.16 -44.92
N PHE A 19 4.97 0.69 -44.37
CA PHE A 19 3.53 0.43 -44.25
C PHE A 19 2.80 0.83 -45.55
N ASN A 20 1.93 -0.06 -46.04
CA ASN A 20 1.23 0.15 -47.31
C ASN A 20 -0.08 0.95 -47.08
N VAL A 21 -0.23 2.06 -47.82
CA VAL A 21 -1.40 2.93 -47.75
C VAL A 21 -2.70 2.19 -48.07
N GLN A 22 -2.72 1.35 -49.12
CA GLN A 22 -3.91 0.61 -49.52
C GLN A 22 -4.34 -0.42 -48.46
N ASP A 23 -3.40 -0.94 -47.68
CA ASP A 23 -3.72 -1.85 -46.58
C ASP A 23 -4.28 -1.09 -45.38
N ILE A 24 -3.74 0.08 -45.06
CA ILE A 24 -4.26 0.97 -44.01
C ILE A 24 -5.69 1.42 -44.34
N GLU A 25 -5.92 1.86 -45.59
CA GLU A 25 -7.20 2.41 -46.04
C GLU A 25 -8.35 1.39 -46.13
N LYS A 26 -8.07 0.10 -45.96
CA LYS A 26 -9.10 -0.93 -45.77
C LYS A 26 -9.89 -0.72 -44.47
N SER A 27 -9.31 -0.02 -43.50
CA SER A 27 -9.93 0.30 -42.21
C SER A 27 -10.18 1.81 -42.08
N PRO A 28 -11.41 2.28 -42.31
CA PRO A 28 -11.81 3.66 -42.02
C PRO A 28 -11.48 4.10 -40.60
N THR A 29 -11.63 3.20 -39.62
CA THR A 29 -11.31 3.49 -38.22
C THR A 29 -9.82 3.78 -38.05
N LEU A 30 -8.94 2.93 -38.60
CA LEU A 30 -7.49 3.13 -38.51
C LEU A 30 -7.04 4.43 -39.18
N VAL A 31 -7.58 4.75 -40.36
CA VAL A 31 -7.29 6.02 -41.05
C VAL A 31 -7.65 7.22 -40.18
N ASN A 32 -8.84 7.22 -39.57
CA ASN A 32 -9.28 8.32 -38.73
C ASN A 32 -8.40 8.48 -37.47
N LEU A 33 -8.00 7.36 -36.84
CA LEU A 33 -7.08 7.36 -35.70
C LEU A 33 -5.72 7.95 -36.06
N LEU A 34 -5.14 7.53 -37.19
CA LEU A 34 -3.85 8.02 -37.67
C LEU A 34 -3.90 9.51 -38.03
N ASN A 35 -4.94 9.93 -38.75
CA ASN A 35 -5.11 11.32 -39.16
C ASN A 35 -5.27 12.28 -37.98
N ARG A 36 -5.96 11.85 -36.91
CA ARG A 36 -6.17 12.68 -35.70
C ARG A 36 -5.00 12.64 -34.71
N PHE A 37 -4.05 11.72 -34.86
CA PHE A 37 -2.97 11.55 -33.91
C PHE A 37 -1.97 12.71 -33.98
N GLN A 38 -1.84 13.44 -32.87
CA GLN A 38 -0.95 14.60 -32.72
C GLN A 38 0.32 14.28 -31.93
N GLY A 39 0.52 13.04 -31.52
CA GLY A 39 1.70 12.59 -30.78
C GLY A 39 2.88 12.27 -31.70
N ASN A 40 3.83 11.48 -31.20
CA ASN A 40 5.01 11.05 -31.95
C ASN A 40 4.89 9.57 -32.31
N LEU A 41 5.12 9.22 -33.57
CA LEU A 41 5.28 7.83 -34.00
C LEU A 41 6.75 7.55 -34.22
N LEU A 42 7.30 6.55 -33.53
CA LEU A 42 8.69 6.13 -33.62
C LEU A 42 8.76 4.68 -34.10
N ILE A 43 9.53 4.44 -35.16
CA ILE A 43 9.82 3.08 -35.59
C ILE A 43 11.12 2.65 -34.93
N ASP A 44 11.06 1.59 -34.13
CA ASP A 44 12.27 1.04 -33.52
C ASP A 44 13.07 0.29 -34.60
N GLU A 45 14.17 0.92 -35.03
CA GLU A 45 15.06 0.37 -36.05
C GLU A 45 16.02 -0.70 -35.51
N GLN A 46 16.25 -0.73 -34.19
CA GLN A 46 17.16 -1.67 -33.54
C GLN A 46 16.44 -2.92 -33.03
N ASP A 47 15.12 -2.85 -32.82
CA ASP A 47 14.31 -4.00 -32.44
C ASP A 47 13.96 -4.88 -33.66
N THR A 48 14.82 -5.86 -33.92
CA THR A 48 14.59 -6.91 -34.91
C THR A 48 13.86 -8.14 -34.34
N THR A 49 13.46 -8.11 -33.07
CA THR A 49 12.85 -9.27 -32.43
C THR A 49 11.40 -9.44 -32.89
N VAL A 50 11.09 -10.61 -33.46
CA VAL A 50 9.71 -10.98 -33.83
C VAL A 50 8.86 -11.04 -32.56
N GLY A 51 7.88 -10.14 -32.42
CA GLY A 51 6.89 -10.19 -31.34
C GLY A 51 6.95 -9.05 -30.32
N VAL A 52 7.91 -8.14 -30.41
CA VAL A 52 7.85 -6.86 -29.68
C VAL A 52 6.95 -5.94 -30.50
N GLY A 53 5.70 -5.75 -30.07
CA GLY A 53 4.64 -5.16 -30.88
C GLY A 53 4.73 -3.63 -31.03
N ALA A 54 3.56 -2.97 -31.04
CA ALA A 54 3.47 -1.54 -30.81
C ALA A 54 3.28 -1.27 -29.31
N LYS A 55 3.81 -0.17 -28.77
CA LYS A 55 3.65 0.26 -27.38
C LYS A 55 3.53 1.78 -27.28
N ALA A 56 2.53 2.27 -26.56
CA ALA A 56 2.37 3.67 -26.21
C ALA A 56 3.09 4.00 -24.89
N TYR A 57 3.78 5.14 -24.89
CA TYR A 57 4.34 5.80 -23.72
C TYR A 57 3.87 7.26 -23.74
N GLY A 58 2.77 7.55 -23.04
CA GLY A 58 2.08 8.84 -23.13
C GLY A 58 1.65 9.13 -24.57
N ASN A 59 2.09 10.27 -25.12
CA ASN A 59 1.78 10.66 -26.50
C ASN A 59 2.77 10.10 -27.54
N THR A 60 3.65 9.17 -27.18
CA THR A 60 4.61 8.56 -28.12
C THR A 60 4.28 7.09 -28.33
N ILE A 61 4.17 6.65 -29.58
CA ILE A 61 3.95 5.24 -29.94
C ILE A 61 5.22 4.69 -30.59
N HIS A 62 5.80 3.66 -29.98
CA HIS A 62 6.90 2.89 -30.52
C HIS A 62 6.34 1.69 -31.29
N ILE A 63 6.78 1.49 -32.53
CA ILE A 63 6.37 0.35 -33.36
C ILE A 63 7.63 -0.36 -33.84
N ALA A 64 7.77 -1.64 -33.52
CA ALA A 64 8.88 -2.42 -34.06
C ALA A 64 8.79 -2.50 -35.60
N LYS A 65 9.91 -2.30 -36.30
CA LYS A 65 9.96 -2.22 -37.76
C LYS A 65 9.36 -3.42 -38.49
N SER A 66 9.48 -4.62 -37.91
CA SER A 66 8.96 -5.87 -38.49
C SER A 66 7.46 -6.10 -38.20
N TYR A 67 6.84 -5.27 -37.36
CA TYR A 67 5.52 -5.51 -36.78
C TYR A 67 4.42 -4.78 -37.55
N LYS A 68 3.67 -5.51 -38.39
CA LYS A 68 2.61 -4.97 -39.26
C LYS A 68 1.19 -5.33 -38.82
N ASN A 69 0.99 -5.61 -37.53
CA ASN A 69 -0.34 -5.92 -37.02
C ASN A 69 -1.13 -4.63 -36.76
N PHE A 70 -2.07 -4.33 -37.65
CA PHE A 70 -2.91 -3.13 -37.55
C PHE A 70 -3.82 -3.11 -36.31
N LEU A 71 -4.18 -4.27 -35.75
CA LEU A 71 -5.00 -4.32 -34.54
C LEU A 71 -4.24 -3.70 -33.37
N ASN A 72 -3.01 -4.14 -33.11
CA ASN A 72 -2.17 -3.57 -32.06
C ASN A 72 -1.88 -2.09 -32.28
N ILE A 73 -1.64 -1.65 -33.53
CA ILE A 73 -1.45 -0.22 -33.80
C ILE A 73 -2.72 0.58 -33.46
N ALA A 74 -3.91 0.05 -33.81
CA ALA A 74 -5.18 0.67 -33.44
C ALA A 74 -5.41 0.70 -31.92
N HIS A 75 -4.98 -0.35 -31.21
CA HIS A 75 -5.01 -0.41 -29.74
C HIS A 75 -4.17 0.71 -29.11
N GLU A 76 -2.90 0.83 -29.51
CA GLU A 76 -2.01 1.89 -29.00
C GLU A 76 -2.47 3.30 -29.39
N LEU A 77 -3.02 3.47 -30.59
CA LEU A 77 -3.66 4.72 -31.00
C LEU A 77 -4.90 5.01 -30.15
N GLY A 78 -5.64 3.99 -29.73
CA GLY A 78 -6.73 4.11 -28.75
C GLY A 78 -6.23 4.68 -27.43
N HIS A 79 -5.10 4.19 -26.90
CA HIS A 79 -4.48 4.76 -25.71
C HIS A 79 -4.02 6.21 -25.89
N ALA A 80 -3.42 6.53 -27.04
CA ALA A 80 -2.79 7.82 -27.25
C ALA A 80 -3.76 8.92 -27.74
N THR A 81 -4.91 8.54 -28.32
CA THR A 81 -5.94 9.47 -28.82
C THR A 81 -7.27 9.40 -28.07
N GLY A 82 -7.39 8.46 -27.13
CA GLY A 82 -8.60 8.23 -26.37
C GLY A 82 -8.89 9.31 -25.33
N GLN A 83 -10.14 9.35 -24.87
CA GLN A 83 -10.57 10.23 -23.79
C GLN A 83 -9.97 9.82 -22.44
N TYR A 84 -9.68 8.53 -22.27
CA TYR A 84 -9.09 7.97 -21.07
C TYR A 84 -7.59 7.73 -21.30
N GLN A 85 -6.74 8.66 -20.87
CA GLN A 85 -5.30 8.58 -21.11
C GLN A 85 -4.64 7.47 -20.28
N GLN A 86 -3.82 6.64 -20.94
CA GLN A 86 -2.80 5.86 -20.25
C GLN A 86 -1.75 6.83 -19.71
N ILE A 87 -1.50 6.78 -18.41
CA ILE A 87 -0.66 7.77 -17.72
C ILE A 87 0.74 7.74 -18.33
N ASN A 88 1.17 8.93 -18.77
CA ASN A 88 2.48 9.21 -19.35
C ASN A 88 3.61 8.75 -18.41
N SER A 89 4.78 8.49 -18.99
CA SER A 89 6.04 8.17 -18.31
C SER A 89 6.41 9.13 -17.16
N ASP A 90 5.86 10.35 -17.15
CA ASP A 90 6.11 11.37 -16.14
C ASP A 90 5.31 11.21 -14.84
N LYS A 91 4.36 10.26 -14.75
CA LYS A 91 3.59 9.96 -13.52
C LYS A 91 2.80 11.13 -12.88
N ASP A 92 2.74 12.31 -13.49
CA ASP A 92 2.16 13.52 -12.86
C ASP A 92 0.62 13.56 -12.78
N ASN A 93 -0.08 12.71 -13.53
CA ASN A 93 -1.55 12.66 -13.55
C ASN A 93 -2.17 11.87 -12.37
N LEU A 94 -1.47 11.72 -11.25
CA LEU A 94 -1.91 10.88 -10.12
C LEU A 94 -2.73 11.63 -9.07
N TYR A 95 -2.49 12.93 -8.89
CA TYR A 95 -3.25 13.75 -7.94
C TYR A 95 -4.72 13.95 -8.34
N GLN A 96 -5.12 13.53 -9.54
CA GLN A 96 -6.51 13.61 -10.00
C GLN A 96 -7.39 12.44 -9.52
N PHE A 97 -6.81 11.42 -8.88
CA PHE A 97 -7.55 10.26 -8.36
C PHE A 97 -7.48 10.21 -6.84
N ASP A 98 -8.65 10.25 -6.21
CA ASP A 98 -8.78 10.21 -4.75
C ASP A 98 -8.58 8.80 -4.18
N THR A 99 -8.83 7.75 -4.99
CA THR A 99 -8.77 6.36 -4.54
C THR A 99 -8.10 5.43 -5.57
N PRO A 100 -7.50 4.31 -5.13
CA PRO A 100 -7.02 3.27 -6.02
C PRO A 100 -8.11 2.73 -6.96
N GLN A 101 -9.36 2.64 -6.49
CA GLN A 101 -10.49 2.18 -7.30
C GLN A 101 -10.81 3.16 -8.43
N ALA A 102 -10.76 4.47 -8.17
CA ALA A 102 -10.95 5.49 -9.21
C ALA A 102 -9.85 5.41 -10.27
N TYR A 103 -8.59 5.25 -9.84
CA TYR A 103 -7.45 5.02 -10.73
C TYR A 103 -7.62 3.73 -11.55
N GLY A 104 -7.95 2.61 -10.91
CA GLY A 104 -8.16 1.31 -11.57
C GLY A 104 -9.31 1.35 -12.58
N MET A 105 -10.41 2.02 -12.25
CA MET A 105 -11.54 2.23 -13.17
C MET A 105 -11.14 3.09 -14.38
N ALA A 106 -10.37 4.17 -14.17
CA ALA A 106 -9.89 5.01 -15.27
C ALA A 106 -8.96 4.23 -16.20
N ARG A 107 -8.08 3.39 -15.64
CA ARG A 107 -7.25 2.45 -16.41
C ARG A 107 -8.09 1.43 -17.18
N ALA A 108 -9.08 0.82 -16.55
CA ALA A 108 -9.96 -0.15 -17.20
C ALA A 108 -10.70 0.48 -18.39
N LYS A 109 -11.15 1.74 -18.25
CA LYS A 109 -11.78 2.50 -19.33
C LYS A 109 -10.82 2.82 -20.48
N ALA A 110 -9.57 3.18 -20.19
CA ALA A 110 -8.54 3.36 -21.22
C ALA A 110 -8.30 2.08 -22.03
N GLU A 111 -8.22 0.93 -21.36
CA GLU A 111 -8.12 -0.39 -22.02
C GLU A 111 -9.40 -0.75 -22.80
N GLY A 112 -10.58 -0.42 -22.25
CA GLY A 112 -11.87 -0.60 -22.91
C GLY A 112 -11.99 0.22 -24.20
N GLU A 113 -11.51 1.46 -24.18
CA GLU A 113 -11.47 2.35 -25.35
C GLU A 113 -10.45 1.86 -26.40
N ALA A 114 -9.27 1.40 -25.98
CA ALA A 114 -8.31 0.78 -26.90
C ALA A 114 -8.87 -0.48 -27.55
N THR A 115 -9.55 -1.32 -26.77
CA THR A 115 -10.23 -2.54 -27.25
C THR A 115 -11.36 -2.23 -28.22
N TYR A 116 -12.11 -1.15 -27.98
CA TYR A 116 -13.16 -0.67 -28.88
C TYR A 116 -12.60 -0.40 -30.30
N TYR A 117 -11.54 0.39 -30.39
CA TYR A 117 -10.94 0.75 -31.67
C TYR A 117 -10.27 -0.44 -32.36
N GLU A 118 -9.53 -1.25 -31.60
CA GLU A 118 -8.92 -2.47 -32.10
C GLU A 118 -9.95 -3.44 -32.70
N PHE A 119 -11.10 -3.61 -32.03
CA PHE A 119 -12.17 -4.47 -32.51
C PHE A 119 -12.85 -3.93 -33.77
N LEU A 120 -13.06 -2.62 -33.88
CA LEU A 120 -13.57 -2.01 -35.11
C LEU A 120 -12.62 -2.26 -36.29
N VAL A 121 -11.32 -2.07 -36.10
CA VAL A 121 -10.31 -2.37 -37.13
C VAL A 121 -10.32 -3.86 -37.48
N ALA A 122 -10.42 -4.75 -36.50
CA ALA A 122 -10.52 -6.19 -36.73
C ALA A 122 -11.73 -6.54 -37.63
N LYS A 123 -12.91 -5.96 -37.35
CA LYS A 123 -14.11 -6.16 -38.17
C LYS A 123 -13.98 -5.61 -39.58
N GLU A 124 -13.44 -4.40 -39.72
CA GLU A 124 -13.22 -3.76 -41.03
C GLU A 124 -12.24 -4.55 -41.91
N LEU A 125 -11.25 -5.19 -41.29
CA LEU A 125 -10.28 -6.06 -41.97
C LEU A 125 -10.77 -7.51 -42.14
N GLY A 126 -11.99 -7.85 -41.69
CA GLY A 126 -12.64 -9.14 -41.93
C GLY A 126 -12.25 -10.27 -40.98
N TYR A 127 -11.65 -9.96 -39.83
CA TYR A 127 -11.30 -10.96 -38.81
C TYR A 127 -12.57 -11.64 -38.27
N GLN A 128 -12.47 -12.95 -38.01
CA GLN A 128 -13.54 -13.79 -37.46
C GLN A 128 -13.28 -14.23 -36.01
N ARG A 129 -12.12 -13.87 -35.47
CA ARG A 129 -11.67 -14.18 -34.10
C ARG A 129 -11.02 -12.94 -33.52
N PHE A 130 -11.24 -12.71 -32.23
CA PHE A 130 -10.67 -11.58 -31.53
C PHE A 130 -10.21 -12.07 -30.15
N VAL A 131 -8.91 -12.34 -30.03
CA VAL A 131 -8.34 -13.05 -28.89
C VAL A 131 -7.74 -12.06 -27.91
N LYS A 132 -8.04 -12.23 -26.63
CA LYS A 132 -7.45 -11.49 -25.52
C LYS A 132 -6.84 -12.44 -24.48
N PRO A 133 -5.81 -12.01 -23.74
CA PRO A 133 -5.24 -12.81 -22.66
C PRO A 133 -6.21 -12.86 -21.47
N LEU A 134 -6.55 -14.07 -21.04
CA LEU A 134 -7.31 -14.34 -19.82
C LEU A 134 -6.38 -14.87 -18.73
N TRP A 135 -6.34 -14.19 -17.60
CA TRP A 135 -5.61 -14.63 -16.42
C TRP A 135 -6.57 -15.29 -15.45
N LEU A 136 -6.40 -16.59 -15.24
CA LEU A 136 -7.13 -17.33 -14.20
C LEU A 136 -6.40 -17.17 -12.86
N ASP A 137 -7.14 -17.23 -11.75
CA ASP A 137 -6.57 -17.17 -10.41
C ASP A 137 -5.40 -18.15 -10.26
N ASN A 138 -4.24 -17.65 -9.83
CA ASN A 138 -3.01 -18.41 -9.63
C ASN A 138 -2.38 -19.05 -10.90
N ALA A 139 -2.83 -18.68 -12.11
CA ALA A 139 -2.24 -19.19 -13.35
C ALA A 139 -0.90 -18.49 -13.69
N ALA A 140 0.18 -19.27 -13.83
CA ALA A 140 1.52 -18.75 -14.13
C ALA A 140 1.65 -18.05 -15.51
N LYS A 141 0.69 -18.25 -16.41
CA LYS A 141 0.65 -17.68 -17.77
C LYS A 141 -0.81 -17.43 -18.18
N PRO A 142 -1.09 -16.43 -19.03
CA PRO A 142 -2.42 -16.19 -19.53
C PRO A 142 -2.82 -17.26 -20.55
N GLN A 143 -4.12 -17.47 -20.69
CA GLN A 143 -4.71 -18.29 -21.75
C GLN A 143 -5.35 -17.40 -22.81
N ASP A 144 -5.35 -17.87 -24.06
CA ASP A 144 -6.05 -17.18 -25.15
C ASP A 144 -7.56 -17.34 -24.99
N LYS A 145 -8.28 -16.24 -24.78
CA LYS A 145 -9.75 -16.18 -24.78
C LYS A 145 -10.24 -15.49 -26.04
N ASP A 146 -11.01 -16.18 -26.87
CA ASP A 146 -11.73 -15.56 -27.98
C ASP A 146 -12.94 -14.80 -27.45
N VAL A 147 -12.91 -13.47 -27.54
CA VAL A 147 -13.94 -12.56 -27.02
C VAL A 147 -14.74 -11.90 -28.15
N PHE A 148 -14.61 -12.38 -29.40
CA PHE A 148 -15.25 -11.75 -30.56
C PHE A 148 -16.76 -11.54 -30.36
N THR A 149 -17.48 -12.58 -29.95
CA THR A 149 -18.94 -12.52 -29.74
C THR A 149 -19.30 -11.59 -28.59
N GLU A 150 -18.60 -11.69 -27.46
CA GLU A 150 -18.83 -10.85 -26.27
C GLU A 150 -18.67 -9.36 -26.61
N VAL A 151 -17.60 -9.02 -27.33
CA VAL A 151 -17.35 -7.64 -27.78
C VAL A 151 -18.37 -7.21 -28.84
N ASP A 152 -18.72 -8.05 -29.83
CA ASP A 152 -19.75 -7.69 -30.83
C ASP A 152 -21.11 -7.41 -30.19
N ASP A 153 -21.50 -8.21 -29.20
CA ASP A 153 -22.75 -8.05 -28.46
C ASP A 153 -22.77 -6.74 -27.67
N ILE A 154 -21.70 -6.43 -26.92
CA ILE A 154 -21.56 -5.13 -26.23
C ILE A 154 -21.70 -3.98 -27.23
N MET A 155 -21.02 -4.08 -28.38
CA MET A 155 -21.00 -3.03 -29.40
C MET A 155 -22.36 -2.78 -30.05
N ARG A 156 -23.25 -3.80 -30.08
CA ARG A 156 -24.61 -3.71 -30.60
C ARG A 156 -25.64 -3.25 -29.57
N GLN A 157 -25.49 -3.68 -28.32
CA GLN A 157 -26.50 -3.49 -27.28
C GLN A 157 -26.31 -2.18 -26.49
N ALA A 158 -25.08 -1.69 -26.38
CA ALA A 158 -24.79 -0.47 -25.64
C ALA A 158 -25.45 0.76 -26.26
N ILE A 159 -25.97 1.63 -25.41
CA ILE A 159 -26.82 2.77 -25.79
C ILE A 159 -26.05 4.03 -26.19
N SER A 160 -24.72 4.05 -25.97
CA SER A 160 -23.83 5.14 -26.38
C SER A 160 -22.38 4.66 -26.51
N GLU A 161 -21.50 5.48 -27.07
CA GLU A 161 -20.05 5.17 -27.14
C GLU A 161 -19.42 5.03 -25.74
N ASN A 162 -19.77 5.92 -24.81
CA ASN A 162 -19.27 5.83 -23.43
C ASN A 162 -19.77 4.58 -22.68
N ASP A 163 -20.99 4.13 -22.99
CA ASP A 163 -21.54 2.87 -22.47
C ASP A 163 -20.76 1.65 -23.02
N LYS A 164 -20.40 1.66 -24.31
CA LYS A 164 -19.52 0.64 -24.91
C LYS A 164 -18.18 0.57 -24.19
N ILE A 165 -17.52 1.72 -24.02
CA ILE A 165 -16.22 1.80 -23.33
C ILE A 165 -16.33 1.28 -21.90
N THR A 166 -17.40 1.64 -21.19
CA THR A 166 -17.60 1.19 -19.79
C THR A 166 -17.84 -0.31 -19.69
N GLN A 167 -18.65 -0.90 -20.58
CA GLN A 167 -18.87 -2.35 -20.58
C GLN A 167 -17.61 -3.12 -21.01
N LEU A 168 -16.85 -2.60 -21.97
CA LEU A 168 -15.55 -3.17 -22.36
C LEU A 168 -14.50 -3.03 -21.24
N ALA A 169 -14.55 -1.95 -20.47
CA ALA A 169 -13.71 -1.80 -19.28
C ALA A 169 -13.97 -2.91 -18.26
N VAL A 170 -15.24 -3.21 -17.98
CA VAL A 170 -15.63 -4.31 -17.08
C VAL A 170 -15.18 -5.65 -17.63
N LEU A 171 -15.33 -5.89 -18.94
CA LEU A 171 -14.81 -7.09 -19.58
C LEU A 171 -13.28 -7.22 -19.40
N ASN A 172 -12.56 -6.10 -19.51
CA ASN A 172 -11.11 -6.00 -19.37
C ASN A 172 -10.60 -5.99 -17.92
N GLN A 173 -11.43 -5.77 -16.89
CA GLN A 173 -10.99 -5.85 -15.49
C GLN A 173 -10.46 -7.25 -15.11
N SER A 174 -10.78 -8.29 -15.87
CA SER A 174 -10.21 -9.63 -15.69
C SER A 174 -8.93 -9.88 -16.52
N MET A 175 -8.50 -8.89 -17.32
CA MET A 175 -7.44 -9.00 -18.31
C MET A 175 -6.34 -7.96 -18.02
N LEU A 176 -5.22 -8.41 -17.44
CA LEU A 176 -4.04 -7.54 -17.23
C LEU A 176 -3.56 -6.90 -18.54
N PRO A 177 -3.02 -5.66 -18.51
CA PRO A 177 -2.47 -5.00 -19.69
C PRO A 177 -1.47 -5.91 -20.43
N SER A 178 -1.61 -5.97 -21.75
CA SER A 178 -0.79 -6.87 -22.56
C SER A 178 0.70 -6.47 -22.52
N GLY A 179 1.59 -7.45 -22.33
CA GLY A 179 3.04 -7.24 -22.40
C GLY A 179 3.79 -7.14 -21.08
N GLN A 180 3.13 -7.35 -19.94
CA GLN A 180 3.79 -7.41 -18.64
C GLN A 180 3.92 -8.86 -18.13
N PHE A 181 5.16 -9.37 -18.13
CA PHE A 181 5.53 -10.65 -17.55
C PHE A 181 5.77 -10.48 -16.05
N HIS A 182 4.88 -10.94 -15.17
CA HIS A 182 5.16 -10.85 -13.74
C HIS A 182 4.87 -12.13 -12.96
N ALA A 183 5.93 -12.62 -12.31
CA ALA A 183 5.85 -13.36 -11.06
C ALA A 183 6.26 -12.38 -9.96
N PRO A 184 5.49 -12.23 -8.86
CA PRO A 184 4.25 -12.93 -8.52
C PRO A 184 3.03 -12.47 -9.34
N LEU A 185 2.00 -13.32 -9.38
CA LEU A 185 0.74 -13.07 -10.11
C LEU A 185 -0.11 -12.03 -9.36
N TYR A 186 -0.63 -11.04 -10.08
CA TYR A 186 -1.52 -10.00 -9.56
C TYR A 186 -2.87 -10.10 -10.27
N THR A 187 -3.99 -9.83 -9.59
CA THR A 187 -5.22 -9.45 -10.30
C THR A 187 -5.06 -8.07 -10.94
N TYR A 188 -5.92 -7.70 -11.89
CA TYR A 188 -5.92 -6.35 -12.49
C TYR A 188 -6.07 -5.25 -11.43
N ASP A 189 -6.95 -5.48 -10.47
CA ASP A 189 -7.24 -4.55 -9.39
C ASP A 189 -6.06 -4.44 -8.42
N GLU A 190 -5.44 -5.57 -8.05
CA GLU A 190 -4.24 -5.59 -7.23
C GLU A 190 -3.09 -4.86 -7.93
N TYR A 191 -2.81 -5.18 -9.20
CA TYR A 191 -1.75 -4.55 -9.97
C TYR A 191 -1.92 -3.03 -10.02
N ASN A 192 -3.11 -2.56 -10.40
CA ASN A 192 -3.37 -1.13 -10.52
C ASN A 192 -3.34 -0.42 -9.16
N THR A 193 -3.74 -1.09 -8.10
CA THR A 193 -3.63 -0.55 -6.75
C THR A 193 -2.17 -0.45 -6.30
N LEU A 194 -1.35 -1.47 -6.51
CA LEU A 194 0.08 -1.41 -6.20
C LEU A 194 0.79 -0.33 -7.01
N VAL A 195 0.44 -0.19 -8.30
CA VAL A 195 0.96 0.89 -9.15
C VAL A 195 0.53 2.26 -8.63
N PHE A 196 -0.73 2.40 -8.21
CA PHE A 196 -1.23 3.63 -7.60
C PHE A 196 -0.44 3.97 -6.32
N LEU A 197 -0.31 3.02 -5.40
CA LEU A 197 0.40 3.20 -4.14
C LEU A 197 1.88 3.50 -4.35
N ASN A 198 2.56 2.72 -5.19
CA ASN A 198 3.97 2.95 -5.52
C ASN A 198 4.18 4.34 -6.10
N ASN A 199 3.34 4.77 -7.05
CA ASN A 199 3.56 6.09 -7.65
C ASN A 199 3.12 7.24 -6.73
N ARG A 200 2.10 7.05 -5.89
CA ARG A 200 1.62 8.09 -4.95
C ARG A 200 2.55 8.25 -3.75
N PHE A 201 3.13 7.15 -3.26
CA PHE A 201 3.76 7.10 -1.94
C PHE A 201 5.24 6.67 -1.93
N ALA A 202 5.85 6.20 -3.03
CA ALA A 202 7.24 5.69 -3.01
C ALA A 202 8.32 6.71 -2.61
N ILE A 203 8.03 8.01 -2.70
CA ILE A 203 8.92 9.08 -2.22
C ILE A 203 8.29 9.90 -1.09
N SER A 204 7.15 9.43 -0.55
CA SER A 204 6.42 10.13 0.51
C SER A 204 7.00 9.84 1.89
N ARG A 205 6.53 10.58 2.90
CA ARG A 205 7.00 10.52 4.28
C ARG A 205 6.92 9.10 4.86
N ILE A 206 5.87 8.31 4.61
CA ILE A 206 5.78 6.90 5.03
C ILE A 206 6.97 6.04 4.56
N SER A 207 7.48 6.27 3.34
CA SER A 207 8.62 5.49 2.82
C SER A 207 9.91 5.86 3.54
N GLN A 208 10.04 7.12 3.99
CA GLN A 208 11.18 7.60 4.77
C GLN A 208 11.12 7.06 6.19
N ASP A 209 9.95 7.17 6.85
CA ASP A 209 9.73 6.69 8.22
C ASP A 209 9.93 5.17 8.29
N TYR A 210 9.40 4.41 7.32
CA TYR A 210 9.62 2.97 7.21
C TYR A 210 11.11 2.64 7.01
N GLN A 211 11.81 3.35 6.13
CA GLN A 211 13.23 3.12 5.92
C GLN A 211 14.07 3.44 7.17
N GLN A 212 13.72 4.49 7.90
CA GLN A 212 14.37 4.86 9.15
C GLN A 212 14.16 3.79 10.22
N ALA A 213 12.93 3.31 10.37
CA ALA A 213 12.55 2.30 11.34
C ALA A 213 13.20 0.93 11.07
N PHE A 214 13.14 0.48 9.81
CA PHE A 214 13.47 -0.91 9.46
C PHE A 214 14.79 -1.08 8.70
N GLY A 215 15.49 0.03 8.39
CA GLY A 215 16.77 0.02 7.68
C GLY A 215 16.68 -0.42 6.21
N LYS A 216 15.47 -0.49 5.65
CA LYS A 216 15.21 -0.90 4.25
C LYS A 216 14.03 -0.11 3.67
N PRO A 217 14.04 0.23 2.37
CA PRO A 217 12.91 0.92 1.75
C PRO A 217 11.66 0.02 1.74
N LEU A 218 10.48 0.64 1.85
CA LEU A 218 9.20 -0.04 1.64
C LEU A 218 9.08 -0.44 0.17
N ASP A 219 9.08 -1.74 -0.11
CA ASP A 219 8.84 -2.26 -1.46
C ASP A 219 7.35 -2.36 -1.72
N TRP A 220 6.82 -1.48 -2.56
CA TRP A 220 5.42 -1.47 -2.96
C TRP A 220 4.99 -2.69 -3.79
N ASN A 221 5.88 -3.61 -4.14
CA ASN A 221 5.55 -4.91 -4.72
C ASN A 221 5.62 -6.08 -3.72
N SER A 222 6.00 -5.81 -2.47
CA SER A 222 6.11 -6.80 -1.41
C SER A 222 4.74 -7.33 -0.97
N TYR A 223 4.72 -8.41 -0.20
CA TYR A 223 3.49 -8.95 0.39
C TYR A 223 2.77 -7.94 1.29
N GLU A 224 3.54 -7.16 2.06
CA GLU A 224 3.06 -6.06 2.89
C GLU A 224 2.33 -5.00 2.06
N ALA A 225 2.85 -4.68 0.87
CA ALA A 225 2.18 -3.79 -0.06
C ALA A 225 0.93 -4.42 -0.72
N LYS A 226 0.92 -5.73 -0.96
CA LYS A 226 -0.23 -6.44 -1.54
C LYS A 226 -1.42 -6.50 -0.60
N SER A 227 -1.17 -6.67 0.69
CA SER A 227 -2.24 -6.55 1.67
C SER A 227 -2.91 -5.17 1.63
N LEU A 228 -2.17 -4.13 1.24
CA LEU A 228 -2.75 -2.80 1.03
C LEU A 228 -3.78 -2.80 -0.11
N ALA A 229 -3.46 -3.52 -1.18
CA ALA A 229 -4.24 -3.53 -2.39
C ALA A 229 -5.56 -4.31 -2.30
N ASN A 230 -5.72 -5.16 -1.28
CA ASN A 230 -6.80 -6.15 -1.24
C ASN A 230 -8.12 -5.62 -0.65
N LYS A 231 -8.18 -4.42 -0.03
CA LYS A 231 -9.44 -3.88 0.53
C LYS A 231 -9.65 -2.40 0.29
N ALA A 232 -10.81 -2.07 -0.27
CA ALA A 232 -11.33 -0.71 -0.36
C ALA A 232 -11.56 -0.14 1.05
N ASN A 233 -11.07 1.09 1.29
CA ASN A 233 -11.11 1.84 2.56
C ASN A 233 -9.89 1.68 3.48
N GLN A 234 -8.70 1.84 2.93
CA GLN A 234 -7.52 2.06 3.77
C GLN A 234 -7.60 3.44 4.43
N TYR A 235 -7.66 3.47 5.75
CA TYR A 235 -7.47 4.69 6.53
C TYR A 235 -5.96 4.88 6.72
N PHE A 236 -5.40 5.80 5.95
CA PHE A 236 -4.06 6.32 6.22
C PHE A 236 -4.18 7.53 7.13
N GLY A 237 -3.15 7.75 7.95
CA GLY A 237 -2.94 9.05 8.56
C GLY A 237 -2.92 10.16 7.52
N THR A 238 -3.44 11.31 7.91
CA THR A 238 -3.58 12.54 7.14
C THR A 238 -2.49 13.51 7.58
N LEU A 239 -2.70 14.81 7.38
CA LEU A 239 -1.82 15.85 7.94
C LEU A 239 -2.47 16.53 9.15
N ALA A 240 -3.46 15.85 9.74
CA ALA A 240 -4.21 16.30 10.89
C ALA A 240 -4.23 15.13 11.88
N ASN A 241 -4.39 15.43 13.17
CA ASN A 241 -4.45 14.41 14.20
C ASN A 241 -5.47 13.32 13.83
N ASP A 242 -5.05 12.08 13.82
CA ASP A 242 -5.85 10.95 13.42
C ASP A 242 -6.02 9.94 14.55
N VAL A 243 -7.07 9.14 14.41
CA VAL A 243 -7.28 7.96 15.23
C VAL A 243 -7.43 6.80 14.27
N ILE A 244 -6.39 5.97 14.24
CA ILE A 244 -6.22 4.89 13.29
C ILE A 244 -6.39 3.59 14.06
N ILE A 245 -7.51 2.91 13.80
CA ILE A 245 -7.91 1.71 14.55
C ILE A 245 -8.13 0.56 13.59
N ASN A 246 -7.55 -0.58 13.91
CA ASN A 246 -7.84 -1.81 13.19
C ASN A 246 -9.24 -2.36 13.55
N HIS A 247 -10.25 -2.18 12.70
CA HIS A 247 -11.62 -2.65 12.95
C HIS A 247 -11.89 -4.06 12.39
N HIS A 248 -11.74 -5.15 13.16
CA HIS A 248 -12.14 -6.52 12.72
C HIS A 248 -13.61 -6.83 13.06
N ILE A 249 -14.46 -7.49 12.25
CA ILE A 249 -14.34 -8.61 11.30
C ILE A 249 -14.13 -8.09 9.85
N ASP A 250 -13.01 -8.46 9.20
CA ASP A 250 -12.54 -7.97 7.88
C ASP A 250 -11.78 -6.62 7.82
N GLY A 251 -11.26 -6.10 8.94
CA GLY A 251 -10.50 -4.84 8.98
C GLY A 251 -9.20 -4.84 8.16
N SER A 252 -8.75 -3.63 7.78
CA SER A 252 -7.35 -3.35 7.46
C SER A 252 -7.01 -1.90 7.79
N VAL A 253 -5.92 -1.71 8.52
CA VAL A 253 -4.96 -0.63 8.28
C VAL A 253 -3.64 -1.31 7.91
N LEU A 254 -3.43 -1.44 6.60
CA LEU A 254 -2.27 -2.03 5.92
C LEU A 254 -1.87 -3.46 6.31
N GLY A 255 -2.68 -4.47 5.98
CA GLY A 255 -2.34 -5.85 6.34
C GLY A 255 -3.46 -6.86 6.08
N GLN A 256 -3.10 -8.01 5.50
CA GLN A 256 -3.70 -9.34 5.57
C GLN A 256 -3.15 -10.24 4.45
N GLN A 257 -2.34 -11.22 4.83
CA GLN A 257 -2.86 -12.51 5.31
C GLN A 257 -1.77 -13.15 6.19
N GLY A 258 -2.14 -13.40 7.45
CA GLY A 258 -1.25 -13.96 8.47
C GLY A 258 -0.82 -12.93 9.49
N VAL A 259 -1.75 -12.59 10.40
CA VAL A 259 -1.52 -11.93 11.70
C VAL A 259 -0.61 -10.69 11.64
N GLY A 260 -0.99 -9.57 11.01
CA GLY A 260 -0.19 -8.33 11.11
C GLY A 260 -0.55 -7.19 10.15
N ASP A 261 -0.69 -5.99 10.70
CA ASP A 261 -1.07 -4.72 10.05
C ASP A 261 0.07 -3.68 10.07
N LEU A 262 0.01 -2.62 9.26
CA LEU A 262 1.00 -1.52 9.22
C LEU A 262 0.28 -0.17 9.41
N LEU A 263 0.23 0.35 10.63
CA LEU A 263 -0.42 1.64 10.89
C LEU A 263 0.60 2.77 10.72
N TRP A 264 0.20 3.85 10.03
CA TRP A 264 1.04 5.05 9.88
C TRP A 264 0.23 6.31 10.20
N GLY A 265 0.65 7.05 11.23
CA GLY A 265 0.00 8.28 11.73
C GLY A 265 0.26 9.52 10.86
N SER A 266 1.47 9.64 10.31
CA SER A 266 1.93 10.74 9.44
C SER A 266 2.42 11.99 10.18
N GLN A 267 1.57 12.99 10.41
CA GLN A 267 1.94 14.27 11.03
C GLN A 267 0.85 14.64 12.03
N GLU A 268 1.20 15.48 13.01
CA GLU A 268 0.35 15.85 14.14
C GLU A 268 0.16 14.66 15.11
N ASP A 269 -0.41 14.94 16.29
CA ASP A 269 -0.53 13.93 17.34
C ASP A 269 -1.57 12.85 16.97
N ASP A 270 -1.13 11.60 16.79
CA ASP A 270 -1.98 10.49 16.36
C ASP A 270 -2.20 9.42 17.45
N VAL A 271 -3.30 8.67 17.33
CA VAL A 271 -3.51 7.42 18.09
C VAL A 271 -3.61 6.24 17.14
N LEU A 272 -2.70 5.27 17.31
CA LEU A 272 -2.62 4.05 16.53
C LEU A 272 -2.97 2.84 17.40
N VAL A 273 -3.93 2.01 16.94
CA VAL A 273 -4.39 0.82 17.66
C VAL A 273 -4.36 -0.42 16.75
N GLY A 274 -3.40 -1.32 16.99
CA GLY A 274 -3.16 -2.55 16.21
C GLY A 274 -4.21 -3.65 16.41
N ASN A 275 -4.68 -3.81 17.65
CA ASN A 275 -5.65 -4.82 18.09
C ASN A 275 -5.08 -6.23 18.25
N SER A 276 -5.25 -7.11 17.27
CA SER A 276 -4.77 -8.48 17.42
C SER A 276 -4.03 -8.90 16.16
N GLY A 277 -2.80 -9.36 16.28
CA GLY A 277 -1.94 -9.56 15.12
C GLY A 277 -0.49 -9.27 15.45
N GLN A 278 0.38 -9.32 14.46
CA GLN A 278 1.78 -8.90 14.53
C GLN A 278 1.89 -7.59 13.74
N ASP A 279 1.52 -6.51 14.38
CA ASP A 279 1.31 -5.22 13.77
C ASP A 279 2.59 -4.39 13.76
N ARG A 280 2.66 -3.41 12.87
CA ARG A 280 3.73 -2.42 12.73
C ARG A 280 3.10 -1.05 12.86
N LEU A 281 3.33 -0.37 13.98
CA LEU A 281 2.77 0.95 14.22
C LEU A 281 3.89 1.98 14.04
N LEU A 282 3.71 2.92 13.12
CA LEU A 282 4.60 4.05 12.87
C LEU A 282 3.83 5.33 13.18
N GLY A 283 4.12 6.01 14.29
CA GLY A 283 3.47 7.28 14.65
C GLY A 283 3.74 8.34 13.58
N GLY A 284 5.01 8.69 13.39
CA GLY A 284 5.45 9.62 12.36
C GLY A 284 6.07 10.85 12.96
N ALA A 285 5.38 11.99 12.86
CA ALA A 285 5.84 13.25 13.42
C ALA A 285 4.82 13.81 14.41
N ASP A 286 5.34 14.51 15.42
CA ASP A 286 4.60 15.04 16.56
C ASP A 286 4.26 13.96 17.61
N ASP A 287 3.42 14.26 18.60
CA ASP A 287 3.36 13.45 19.83
C ASP A 287 2.36 12.29 19.71
N ASP A 288 2.84 11.08 19.44
CA ASP A 288 1.96 9.95 19.10
C ASP A 288 1.64 9.01 20.27
N VAL A 289 0.50 8.31 20.18
CA VAL A 289 0.10 7.23 21.10
C VAL A 289 -0.03 5.90 20.34
N LEU A 290 0.80 4.93 20.69
CA LEU A 290 0.86 3.63 20.02
C LEU A 290 0.40 2.51 20.96
N ILE A 291 -0.60 1.74 20.52
CA ILE A 291 -1.22 0.63 21.25
C ILE A 291 -1.23 -0.61 20.34
N GLY A 292 -0.25 -1.50 20.51
CA GLY A 292 -0.20 -2.77 19.78
C GLY A 292 -1.39 -3.68 20.09
N ASN A 293 -1.70 -3.81 21.39
CA ASN A 293 -2.60 -4.81 21.97
C ASN A 293 -2.01 -6.21 21.85
N ALA A 294 -2.75 -7.22 21.38
CA ALA A 294 -2.35 -8.62 21.53
C ALA A 294 -1.64 -9.18 20.28
N GLY A 295 -0.43 -9.68 20.46
CA GLY A 295 0.32 -10.44 19.46
C GLY A 295 1.79 -10.08 19.50
N ASP A 296 2.49 -10.06 18.38
CA ASP A 296 3.93 -9.75 18.40
C ASP A 296 4.18 -8.53 17.54
N ASP A 297 4.07 -7.34 18.14
CA ASP A 297 4.00 -6.07 17.44
C ASP A 297 5.36 -5.36 17.36
N VAL A 298 5.52 -4.46 16.38
CA VAL A 298 6.65 -3.54 16.28
C VAL A 298 6.13 -2.10 16.32
N LEU A 299 6.50 -1.34 17.34
CA LEU A 299 6.02 0.01 17.59
C LEU A 299 7.17 1.02 17.41
N VAL A 300 6.93 2.06 16.62
CA VAL A 300 7.88 3.11 16.26
C VAL A 300 7.16 4.45 16.40
N GLY A 301 7.48 5.23 17.43
CA GLY A 301 6.84 6.53 17.66
C GLY A 301 7.24 7.50 16.55
N GLY A 302 8.52 7.87 16.52
CA GLY A 302 9.08 8.70 15.46
C GLY A 302 9.63 9.99 16.05
N THR A 303 9.42 11.11 15.38
CA THR A 303 9.86 12.41 15.92
C THR A 303 8.77 13.00 16.79
N GLY A 304 9.02 13.29 18.07
CA GLY A 304 7.97 13.79 18.96
C GLY A 304 8.15 13.24 20.36
N ASN A 305 7.22 13.48 21.27
CA ASN A 305 7.20 12.84 22.58
C ASN A 305 6.16 11.71 22.55
N ASP A 306 6.63 10.51 22.25
CA ASP A 306 5.72 9.40 21.98
C ASP A 306 5.34 8.62 23.25
N LEU A 307 4.13 8.05 23.23
CA LEU A 307 3.60 7.18 24.27
C LEU A 307 3.34 5.77 23.73
N TYR A 308 4.16 4.83 24.16
CA TYR A 308 3.95 3.40 23.98
C TYR A 308 3.12 2.86 25.15
N TYR A 309 1.88 2.46 24.88
CA TYR A 309 0.92 2.07 25.92
C TYR A 309 0.62 0.57 25.86
N PHE A 310 0.78 -0.09 27.01
CA PHE A 310 0.70 -1.54 27.13
C PHE A 310 -0.23 -1.98 28.28
N THR A 311 -0.99 -3.04 28.04
CA THR A 311 -1.80 -3.77 29.03
C THR A 311 -1.47 -5.25 28.99
N LYS A 312 -1.81 -6.03 30.03
CA LYS A 312 -1.56 -7.48 30.07
C LYS A 312 -2.11 -8.23 28.85
N GLY A 313 -1.35 -9.24 28.43
CA GLY A 313 -1.66 -10.09 27.28
C GLY A 313 -1.25 -9.46 25.96
N PHE A 314 -0.22 -8.62 25.98
CA PHE A 314 0.27 -7.94 24.80
C PHE A 314 1.12 -8.84 23.90
N GLY A 315 1.76 -9.88 24.44
CA GLY A 315 2.62 -10.80 23.68
C GLY A 315 4.08 -10.34 23.58
N HIS A 316 4.75 -10.59 22.46
CA HIS A 316 6.19 -10.32 22.29
C HIS A 316 6.47 -9.11 21.41
N ASP A 317 6.50 -7.93 22.01
CA ASP A 317 6.56 -6.67 21.27
C ASP A 317 7.96 -6.07 21.21
N THR A 318 8.21 -5.30 20.16
CA THR A 318 9.46 -4.56 19.94
C THR A 318 9.20 -3.07 19.79
N ILE A 319 9.81 -2.25 20.63
CA ILE A 319 9.89 -0.79 20.47
C ILE A 319 11.17 -0.43 19.73
N ILE A 320 11.05 0.38 18.68
CA ILE A 320 12.17 1.03 18.00
C ILE A 320 12.08 2.52 18.32
N ASN A 321 12.88 2.98 19.28
CA ASN A 321 12.84 4.37 19.76
C ASN A 321 13.79 5.25 18.94
N VAL A 322 13.28 5.87 17.88
CA VAL A 322 14.05 6.67 16.92
C VAL A 322 13.31 7.96 16.62
N GLY A 323 14.04 9.03 16.28
CA GLY A 323 13.46 10.34 15.95
C GLY A 323 13.65 11.38 17.05
N GLY A 324 13.89 10.91 18.29
CA GLY A 324 14.24 11.73 19.44
C GLY A 324 13.04 12.41 20.06
N GLY A 325 13.19 12.85 21.31
CA GLY A 325 12.06 13.33 22.11
C GLY A 325 12.13 12.83 23.55
N LYS A 326 11.05 13.03 24.28
CA LYS A 326 10.88 12.51 25.66
C LYS A 326 9.87 11.36 25.68
N ASP A 327 10.28 10.27 25.06
CA ASP A 327 9.40 9.13 24.84
C ASP A 327 9.10 8.38 26.12
N THR A 328 7.96 7.69 26.12
CA THR A 328 7.42 7.05 27.29
C THR A 328 6.88 5.68 26.98
N LEU A 329 7.36 4.70 27.75
CA LEU A 329 6.73 3.39 27.86
C LEU A 329 5.90 3.34 29.14
N TYR A 330 4.61 3.06 28.98
CA TYR A 330 3.67 2.94 30.09
C TYR A 330 2.97 1.58 30.13
N LEU A 331 3.22 0.83 31.21
CA LEU A 331 2.54 -0.44 31.50
C LEU A 331 1.37 -0.20 32.45
N ALA A 332 0.17 -0.09 31.90
CA ALA A 332 -0.99 0.51 32.55
C ALA A 332 -1.66 -0.37 33.62
N ASP A 333 -1.37 -1.67 33.64
CA ASP A 333 -1.96 -2.62 34.58
C ASP A 333 -0.93 -3.55 35.26
N ARG A 334 0.37 -3.26 35.09
CA ARG A 334 1.50 -4.01 35.67
C ARG A 334 2.23 -3.23 36.76
N GLY A 335 2.89 -3.95 37.66
CA GLY A 335 3.80 -3.41 38.67
C GLY A 335 5.24 -3.89 38.48
N TYR A 336 6.20 -3.19 39.08
CA TYR A 336 7.63 -3.55 39.01
C TYR A 336 7.96 -4.95 39.54
N ASP A 337 7.13 -5.47 40.44
CA ASP A 337 7.25 -6.81 41.02
C ASP A 337 6.83 -7.93 40.06
N GLU A 338 6.22 -7.58 38.92
CA GLU A 338 5.89 -8.52 37.83
C GLU A 338 7.05 -8.70 36.83
N LEU A 339 8.11 -7.88 36.90
CA LEU A 339 9.34 -8.08 36.11
C LEU A 339 10.05 -9.35 36.57
N SER A 340 10.03 -10.38 35.73
CA SER A 340 10.63 -11.69 36.00
C SER A 340 12.14 -11.65 35.73
N LEU A 341 12.52 -11.05 34.61
CA LEU A 341 13.87 -11.03 34.10
C LEU A 341 14.08 -9.75 33.27
N VAL A 342 15.26 -9.16 33.44
CA VAL A 342 15.71 -8.07 32.58
C VAL A 342 17.05 -8.45 31.98
N THR A 343 17.08 -8.58 30.66
CA THR A 343 18.25 -9.03 29.90
C THR A 343 18.73 -7.97 28.95
N GLN A 344 20.03 -8.01 28.71
CA GLN A 344 20.65 -7.37 27.56
C GLN A 344 21.00 -8.47 26.56
N GLU A 345 20.38 -8.42 25.39
CA GLU A 345 20.73 -9.29 24.27
C GLU A 345 21.36 -8.43 23.17
N LYS A 346 22.67 -8.56 22.99
CA LYS A 346 23.46 -7.67 22.10
C LYS A 346 23.29 -6.19 22.51
N GLN A 347 22.55 -5.40 21.73
CA GLN A 347 22.28 -3.99 21.98
C GLN A 347 20.83 -3.73 22.41
N ASP A 348 20.02 -4.78 22.51
CA ASP A 348 18.61 -4.68 22.87
C ASP A 348 18.43 -4.88 24.37
N LEU A 349 17.49 -4.13 24.95
CA LEU A 349 17.02 -4.31 26.33
C LEU A 349 15.71 -5.09 26.28
N THR A 350 15.64 -6.21 27.02
CA THR A 350 14.44 -7.03 27.08
C THR A 350 13.89 -7.07 28.50
N LEU A 351 12.59 -6.81 28.62
CA LEU A 351 11.79 -6.88 29.84
C LEU A 351 10.84 -8.07 29.72
N ASP A 352 11.01 -9.06 30.60
CA ASP A 352 10.16 -10.24 30.67
C ASP A 352 9.22 -10.12 31.88
N PHE A 353 7.95 -10.47 31.69
CA PHE A 353 6.91 -10.39 32.71
C PHE A 353 6.34 -11.77 33.06
N ALA A 354 6.45 -12.17 34.33
CA ALA A 354 5.83 -13.40 34.81
C ALA A 354 4.35 -13.18 35.17
N THR A 355 3.48 -14.18 34.97
CA THR A 355 2.09 -14.12 35.49
C THR A 355 1.93 -14.49 36.95
N SER A 356 2.92 -15.11 37.57
CA SER A 356 2.93 -15.39 39.00
C SER A 356 4.09 -14.67 39.67
N SER A 357 3.74 -13.95 40.74
CA SER A 357 4.68 -13.26 41.63
C SER A 357 5.88 -14.15 41.99
N PRO A 358 7.11 -13.62 42.11
CA PRO A 358 8.36 -14.38 42.33
C PRO A 358 8.42 -15.27 43.60
N ASN A 359 7.31 -15.43 44.33
CA ASN A 359 7.16 -16.26 45.54
C ASN A 359 6.39 -17.58 45.33
N ASP A 360 5.94 -17.94 44.12
CA ASP A 360 5.39 -19.28 43.87
C ASP A 360 6.52 -20.25 43.48
N ASN A 361 6.88 -21.14 44.40
CA ASN A 361 7.91 -22.17 44.27
C ASN A 361 7.48 -23.31 43.33
N LYS A 362 7.13 -22.98 42.08
CA LYS A 362 6.81 -23.92 41.02
C LYS A 362 7.80 -23.76 39.88
N ASN A 363 8.74 -24.71 39.79
CA ASN A 363 9.72 -24.85 38.70
C ASN A 363 9.09 -25.26 37.34
N ASN A 364 7.80 -24.96 37.13
CA ASN A 364 7.15 -25.11 35.84
C ASN A 364 6.77 -23.70 35.36
N HIS A 365 7.69 -23.08 34.62
CA HIS A 365 7.38 -21.97 33.72
C HIS A 365 6.32 -22.47 32.72
N THR A 366 5.06 -22.18 32.99
CA THR A 366 4.04 -22.19 31.93
C THR A 366 3.97 -20.78 31.35
N PRO A 367 4.27 -20.61 30.05
CA PRO A 367 4.33 -19.32 29.39
C PRO A 367 3.02 -18.56 29.55
N THR A 368 3.19 -17.32 29.96
CA THR A 368 2.23 -16.25 29.86
C THR A 368 3.09 -15.10 29.36
N ASP A 369 3.26 -15.15 28.04
CA ASP A 369 4.36 -14.74 27.19
C ASP A 369 4.37 -13.22 26.90
N ASP A 370 4.36 -12.37 27.93
CA ASP A 370 4.52 -10.93 27.68
C ASP A 370 6.00 -10.56 27.80
N GLN A 371 6.61 -10.19 26.68
CA GLN A 371 7.99 -9.76 26.58
C GLN A 371 8.06 -8.47 25.78
N LEU A 372 8.78 -7.48 26.31
CA LEU A 372 9.00 -6.22 25.61
C LEU A 372 10.48 -6.03 25.33
N THR A 373 10.81 -5.86 24.05
CA THR A 373 12.17 -5.56 23.59
C THR A 373 12.27 -4.10 23.19
N ILE A 374 13.21 -3.36 23.77
CA ILE A 374 13.57 -2.01 23.34
C ILE A 374 14.84 -2.14 22.51
N LYS A 375 14.65 -1.97 21.20
CA LYS A 375 15.68 -2.23 20.20
C LYS A 375 16.81 -1.20 20.28
N ASP A 376 18.05 -1.68 20.20
CA ASP A 376 19.27 -0.88 20.14
C ASP A 376 19.46 0.08 21.32
N PHE A 377 18.75 -0.16 22.43
CA PHE A 377 18.78 0.63 23.65
C PHE A 377 20.21 0.91 24.15
N TYR A 378 21.12 -0.07 24.11
CA TYR A 378 22.49 0.10 24.60
C TYR A 378 23.41 0.87 23.65
N LEU A 379 22.96 1.22 22.44
CA LEU A 379 23.67 2.18 21.60
C LEU A 379 23.60 3.60 22.18
N GLY A 380 22.66 3.87 23.09
CA GLY A 380 22.46 5.19 23.68
C GLY A 380 21.83 6.19 22.70
N GLY A 381 21.89 7.47 23.05
CA GLY A 381 21.20 8.53 22.31
C GLY A 381 19.69 8.37 22.40
N ASP A 382 19.00 8.60 21.28
CA ASP A 382 17.54 8.54 21.21
C ASP A 382 17.01 7.12 21.53
N ASN A 383 17.72 6.05 21.14
CA ASN A 383 17.32 4.67 21.42
C ASN A 383 17.19 4.35 22.92
N ALA A 384 17.93 5.10 23.76
CA ALA A 384 17.88 4.96 25.22
C ALA A 384 17.05 6.05 25.92
N SER A 385 16.50 7.01 25.18
CA SER A 385 15.78 8.16 25.74
C SER A 385 14.30 7.83 25.99
N LEU A 386 14.05 6.71 26.67
CA LEU A 386 12.72 6.18 26.94
C LEU A 386 12.46 6.13 28.45
N ALA A 387 11.47 6.87 28.93
CA ALA A 387 11.02 6.80 30.31
C ALA A 387 10.10 5.59 30.52
N ILE A 388 10.47 4.67 31.41
CA ILE A 388 9.73 3.42 31.63
C ILE A 388 8.97 3.51 32.95
N GLY A 389 7.66 3.34 32.90
CA GLY A 389 6.92 3.24 34.14
C GLY A 389 5.66 2.39 34.12
N PHE A 390 5.17 2.20 35.34
CA PHE A 390 4.26 1.13 35.74
C PHE A 390 3.13 1.74 36.54
N ALA A 391 1.89 1.31 36.31
CA ALA A 391 0.73 1.86 37.03
C ALA A 391 0.62 1.41 38.49
N LYS A 392 1.27 0.30 38.86
CA LYS A 392 1.23 -0.27 40.21
C LYS A 392 2.60 -0.21 40.88
N SER A 393 2.63 0.23 42.13
CA SER A 393 3.82 0.15 42.97
C SER A 393 4.15 -1.31 43.30
N GLY A 394 5.41 -1.71 43.16
CA GLY A 394 5.90 -3.03 43.54
C GLY A 394 7.34 -2.95 44.04
N ASN A 395 7.76 -3.91 44.86
CA ASN A 395 9.16 -4.03 45.26
C ASN A 395 9.91 -4.81 44.18
N ALA A 396 10.61 -4.11 43.30
CA ALA A 396 11.48 -4.76 42.34
C ALA A 396 12.52 -5.61 43.07
N ASN A 397 12.69 -6.87 42.68
CA ASN A 397 13.82 -7.65 43.15
C ASN A 397 15.08 -7.10 42.46
N LEU A 398 15.88 -6.32 43.20
CA LEU A 398 17.10 -5.74 42.64
C LEU A 398 18.03 -6.82 42.03
N ALA A 399 17.95 -8.08 42.48
CA ALA A 399 18.73 -9.19 41.93
C ALA A 399 18.31 -9.62 40.51
N THR A 400 17.06 -9.36 40.07
CA THR A 400 16.63 -9.56 38.68
C THR A 400 16.95 -8.35 37.79
N LEU A 401 17.12 -7.16 38.40
CA LEU A 401 17.62 -5.94 37.75
C LEU A 401 19.16 -5.81 37.73
N MET A 402 19.86 -6.67 38.48
CA MET A 402 21.31 -6.61 38.72
C MET A 402 22.21 -6.63 37.47
N PRO A 403 21.82 -7.20 36.30
CA PRO A 403 22.69 -7.11 35.12
C PRO A 403 22.94 -5.67 34.64
N ILE A 404 22.01 -4.73 34.87
CA ILE A 404 22.03 -3.44 34.16
C ILE A 404 21.83 -2.27 35.15
N ARG A 405 22.95 -1.71 35.64
CA ARG A 405 22.96 -0.50 36.49
C ARG A 405 22.38 0.76 35.83
N GLN A 406 22.09 0.74 34.52
CA GLN A 406 21.59 1.89 33.75
C GLN A 406 20.08 2.13 33.91
N LEU A 407 19.29 1.09 34.24
CA LEU A 407 17.83 1.18 34.30
C LEU A 407 17.30 2.02 35.47
N THR A 408 18.02 2.07 36.60
CA THR A 408 17.50 2.75 37.81
C THR A 408 17.27 4.25 37.63
N GLY A 409 17.94 4.90 36.66
CA GLY A 409 17.70 6.30 36.31
C GLY A 409 16.52 6.55 35.35
N GLN A 410 16.04 5.50 34.68
CA GLN A 410 14.95 5.55 33.70
C GLN A 410 13.65 4.92 34.22
N LEU A 411 13.75 4.05 35.23
CA LEU A 411 12.60 3.49 35.93
C LEU A 411 11.96 4.59 36.78
N THR A 412 10.78 5.01 36.37
CA THR A 412 9.99 6.04 37.04
C THR A 412 8.67 5.45 37.50
N ASN A 413 8.45 5.37 38.81
CA ASN A 413 7.19 4.91 39.36
C ASN A 413 6.13 5.97 39.10
N PHE A 414 5.37 5.80 38.01
CA PHE A 414 4.16 6.56 37.81
C PHE A 414 3.15 6.01 38.83
N GLY A 415 2.56 6.85 39.68
CA GLY A 415 1.47 6.38 40.55
C GLY A 415 0.29 5.86 39.70
N SER A 416 -0.87 5.64 40.32
CA SER A 416 -2.12 5.41 39.57
C SER A 416 -2.24 6.35 38.36
N VAL A 417 -2.79 5.89 37.24
CA VAL A 417 -2.96 6.54 35.91
C VAL A 417 -3.04 8.08 35.92
N GLY A 418 -3.63 8.70 36.95
CA GLY A 418 -3.66 10.16 37.14
C GLY A 418 -2.39 10.87 37.65
N GLN A 419 -1.21 10.24 37.76
CA GLN A 419 0.03 10.90 38.23
C GLN A 419 1.05 11.26 37.15
N ARG A 420 0.90 10.78 35.91
CA ARG A 420 1.41 11.55 34.78
C ARG A 420 0.35 12.57 34.39
N ASP A 421 0.82 13.71 33.91
CA ASP A 421 -0.04 14.65 33.22
C ASP A 421 -0.46 14.01 31.88
N MET A 422 -1.41 13.07 31.93
CA MET A 422 -2.17 12.68 30.75
C MET A 422 -2.89 13.90 30.16
N THR A 423 -2.83 15.09 30.82
CA THR A 423 -2.67 16.43 30.22
C THR A 423 -2.48 16.39 28.71
N ASP A 424 -1.27 16.02 28.34
CA ASP A 424 -0.74 16.16 26.98
C ASP A 424 -1.47 15.23 26.00
N TYR A 425 -1.86 14.02 26.44
CA TYR A 425 -2.51 13.01 25.59
C TYR A 425 -4.05 12.98 25.73
N ARG A 426 -4.64 13.75 26.65
CA ARG A 426 -6.10 13.76 26.95
C ARG A 426 -6.95 14.16 25.74
N PRO A 427 -6.57 15.15 24.91
CA PRO A 427 -7.32 15.48 23.70
C PRO A 427 -7.37 14.31 22.71
N VAL A 428 -6.23 13.62 22.53
CA VAL A 428 -6.10 12.50 21.59
C VAL A 428 -6.89 11.29 22.08
N LEU A 429 -6.72 10.89 23.35
CA LEU A 429 -7.52 9.83 24.00
C LEU A 429 -9.03 10.11 23.98
N GLN A 430 -9.44 11.37 24.22
CA GLN A 430 -10.84 11.76 24.19
C GLN A 430 -11.43 11.67 22.77
N LYS A 431 -10.66 12.06 21.74
CA LYS A 431 -11.03 11.91 20.32
C LYS A 431 -11.14 10.43 19.91
N SER A 432 -10.24 9.58 20.39
CA SER A 432 -10.27 8.13 20.13
C SER A 432 -11.51 7.45 20.70
N LEU A 433 -11.90 7.81 21.92
CA LEU A 433 -13.14 7.31 22.55
C LEU A 433 -14.40 7.76 21.79
N LEU A 434 -14.40 8.99 21.25
CA LEU A 434 -15.47 9.53 20.42
C LEU A 434 -15.58 8.82 19.06
N GLN A 435 -14.47 8.52 18.38
CA GLN A 435 -14.45 7.81 17.09
C GLN A 435 -14.76 6.31 17.21
N LEU A 436 -14.47 5.68 18.35
CA LEU A 436 -14.82 4.28 18.64
C LEU A 436 -16.33 4.03 18.86
N GLY A 437 -17.18 5.06 18.80
CA GLY A 437 -18.62 4.94 18.98
C GLY A 437 -19.03 4.43 20.38
N LYS A 438 -18.10 4.42 21.34
CA LYS A 438 -18.33 3.97 22.70
C LYS A 438 -17.95 5.08 23.68
N VAL A 439 -19.01 5.60 24.30
CA VAL A 439 -19.06 6.40 25.54
C VAL A 439 -19.13 7.92 25.33
N ASN A 440 -20.28 8.48 25.71
CA ASN A 440 -20.38 9.87 26.17
C ASN A 440 -19.43 10.02 27.37
N VAL A 441 -18.29 10.69 27.18
CA VAL A 441 -17.40 11.06 28.28
C VAL A 441 -18.06 12.18 29.08
N THR A 442 -19.11 11.85 29.83
CA THR A 442 -19.55 12.65 30.96
C THR A 442 -18.74 12.20 32.16
N THR A 443 -17.78 13.03 32.55
CA THR A 443 -17.10 13.12 33.84
C THR A 443 -17.24 11.89 34.76
N THR A 444 -16.08 11.30 35.09
CA THR A 444 -15.83 10.29 36.13
C THR A 444 -16.21 8.84 35.81
N ASN A 445 -15.44 8.17 34.95
CA ASN A 445 -14.97 6.79 35.20
C ASN A 445 -13.97 6.37 34.10
N ASP A 446 -12.68 6.47 34.43
CA ASP A 446 -11.53 6.03 33.64
C ASP A 446 -11.36 4.51 33.73
N LYS A 447 -12.09 3.76 32.90
CA LYS A 447 -11.87 2.32 32.72
C LYS A 447 -11.86 1.94 31.25
#